data_AF-A0A5J9TNS5-F1
#
_entry.id   AF-A0A5J9TNS5-F1
#
_cell.length_a   1.000
_cell.length_b   1.000
_cell.length_c   1.000
_cell.angle_alpha   90.00
_cell.angle_beta   90.00
_cell.angle_gamma   90.00
#
_symmetry.space_group_name_H-M   'P 1'
#
loop_
_entity.id
_entity.type
_entity.pdbx_description
1 polymer ?
#
loop_
_entity_poly.entity_id
_entity_poly.type
_entity_poly.pdbx_seq_one_letter_code
_entity_poly.pdbx_strand_id
1 'polypeptide(L)'
;MDGKKLAPPPPFPGVQLVSSWALSYAIFYGACALHNIYGHITCDQSHWWTSCYYLYGAAGDEAGKLEVATLWCSAAQAATTVAALLLARRTTLATAVAFVALAITAANHCLVARIHGLFLAAYPGDALLIVCVAVTVAAIILTLLGFALLFLGPAAHDANAIAQHKMDQ
;
A
#
# COMPACT_ATOMS: atom_id res chain seq x y z
N MET A 1 43.92 22.19 10.88
CA MET A 1 42.53 22.03 11.36
C MET A 1 41.75 21.44 10.21
N ASP A 2 41.78 20.11 10.12
CA ASP A 2 41.16 19.39 9.01
C ASP A 2 39.65 19.37 9.22
N GLY A 3 38.95 20.17 8.42
CA GLY A 3 37.50 20.14 8.32
C GLY A 3 37.07 18.80 7.73
N LYS A 4 36.91 17.80 8.59
CA LYS A 4 36.18 16.57 8.26
C LYS A 4 34.81 17.00 7.75
N LYS A 5 34.62 16.97 6.43
CA LYS A 5 33.28 17.05 5.82
C LYS A 5 32.47 15.94 6.46
N LEU A 6 31.49 16.30 7.28
CA LEU A 6 30.51 15.37 7.82
C LEU A 6 29.96 14.55 6.66
N ALA A 7 30.07 13.23 6.75
CA ALA A 7 29.32 12.36 5.86
C ALA A 7 27.83 12.68 6.04
N PRO A 8 27.05 12.78 4.95
CA PRO A 8 25.62 13.03 5.07
C PRO A 8 24.99 11.90 5.90
N PRO A 9 24.02 12.22 6.78
CA PRO A 9 23.36 11.22 7.60
C PRO A 9 22.74 10.14 6.71
N PRO A 10 22.69 8.88 7.17
CA PRO A 10 22.08 7.80 6.42
C PRO A 10 20.62 8.17 6.09
N PRO A 11 20.13 7.82 4.88
CA PRO A 11 18.79 8.16 4.47
C PRO A 11 17.77 7.54 5.44
N PHE A 12 16.77 8.34 5.84
CA PHE A 12 15.72 7.91 6.76
C PHE A 12 15.04 6.62 6.24
N PRO A 13 15.13 5.49 6.98
CA PRO A 13 14.69 4.19 6.49
C PRO A 13 13.16 4.11 6.31
N GLY A 14 12.40 5.04 6.90
CA GLY A 14 10.94 5.04 6.81
C GLY A 14 10.41 5.24 5.39
N VAL A 15 11.09 6.04 4.54
CA VAL A 15 10.68 6.20 3.13
C VAL A 15 10.79 4.87 2.38
N GLN A 16 11.84 4.10 2.62
CA GLN A 16 12.00 2.79 2.00
C GLN A 16 10.93 1.82 2.48
N LEU A 17 10.68 1.75 3.79
CA LEU A 17 9.68 0.86 4.37
C LEU A 17 8.28 1.11 3.81
N VAL A 18 7.82 2.37 3.83
CA VAL A 18 6.47 2.72 3.32
C VAL A 18 6.36 2.55 1.81
N SER A 19 7.46 2.82 1.08
CA SER A 19 7.50 2.61 -0.36
C SER A 19 7.43 1.12 -0.69
N SER A 20 8.16 0.25 0.01
CA SER A 20 8.06 -1.20 -0.16
C SER A 20 6.65 -1.70 0.11
N TRP A 21 6.01 -1.22 1.20
CA TRP A 21 4.61 -1.53 1.51
C TRP A 21 3.66 -1.11 0.37
N ALA A 22 3.77 0.14 -0.08
CA ALA A 22 2.97 0.65 -1.17
C ALA A 22 3.21 -0.14 -2.47
N LEU A 23 4.45 -0.50 -2.80
CA LEU A 23 4.73 -1.27 -4.02
C LEU A 23 4.11 -2.67 -3.97
N SER A 24 4.22 -3.35 -2.83
CA SER A 24 3.65 -4.69 -2.66
C SER A 24 2.14 -4.71 -2.90
N TYR A 25 1.40 -3.74 -2.35
CA TYR A 25 -0.04 -3.64 -2.58
C TYR A 25 -0.41 -3.19 -3.99
N ALA A 26 0.38 -2.31 -4.60
CA ALA A 26 0.16 -1.91 -5.99
C ALA A 26 0.24 -3.13 -6.92
N ILE A 27 1.25 -3.99 -6.73
CA ILE A 27 1.41 -5.21 -7.52
C ILE A 27 0.28 -6.19 -7.23
N PHE A 28 0.00 -6.46 -5.95
CA PHE A 28 -1.03 -7.42 -5.56
C PHE A 28 -2.42 -7.01 -6.07
N TYR A 29 -2.86 -5.79 -5.78
CA TYR A 29 -4.17 -5.30 -6.25
C TYR A 29 -4.23 -5.13 -7.75
N GLY A 30 -3.17 -4.65 -8.39
CA GLY A 30 -3.11 -4.56 -9.85
C GLY A 30 -3.25 -5.93 -10.52
N ALA A 31 -2.58 -6.96 -10.00
CA ALA A 31 -2.68 -8.32 -10.52
C ALA A 31 -4.08 -8.91 -10.29
N CYS A 32 -4.66 -8.74 -9.10
CA CYS A 32 -6.02 -9.18 -8.80
C CYS A 32 -7.05 -8.49 -9.70
N ALA A 33 -6.98 -7.16 -9.86
CA ALA A 33 -7.89 -6.43 -10.73
C ALA A 33 -7.76 -6.85 -12.19
N LEU A 34 -6.53 -7.00 -12.68
CA LEU A 34 -6.28 -7.48 -14.05
C LEU A 34 -6.86 -8.89 -14.25
N HIS A 35 -6.67 -9.77 -13.26
CA HIS A 35 -7.20 -11.12 -13.28
C HIS A 35 -8.74 -11.13 -13.25
N ASN A 36 -9.38 -10.28 -12.45
CA ASN A 36 -10.84 -10.21 -12.37
C ASN A 36 -11.47 -9.59 -13.63
N ILE A 37 -10.78 -8.65 -14.29
CA ILE A 37 -11.27 -7.98 -15.51
C ILE A 37 -11.10 -8.87 -16.75
N TYR A 38 -9.93 -9.52 -16.89
CA TYR A 38 -9.55 -10.22 -18.12
C TYR A 38 -9.45 -11.74 -17.97
N GLY A 39 -9.37 -12.25 -16.75
CA GLY A 39 -9.31 -13.67 -16.46
C GLY A 39 -10.69 -14.30 -16.62
N HIS A 40 -10.87 -15.08 -17.68
CA HIS A 40 -12.02 -15.98 -17.79
C HIS A 40 -11.77 -17.21 -16.90
N ILE A 41 -12.03 -17.11 -15.60
CA ILE A 41 -12.09 -18.31 -14.75
C ILE A 41 -13.43 -18.99 -14.98
N THR A 42 -13.39 -20.16 -15.61
CA THR A 42 -14.47 -21.13 -15.49
C THR A 42 -14.36 -21.78 -14.10
N CYS A 43 -15.47 -21.90 -13.36
CA CYS A 43 -15.47 -22.42 -11.98
C CYS A 43 -15.03 -23.89 -11.83
N ASP A 44 -14.52 -24.54 -12.87
CA ASP A 44 -14.05 -25.93 -12.84
C ASP A 44 -12.71 -26.11 -12.07
N GLN A 45 -12.05 -25.03 -11.65
CA GLN A 45 -10.79 -25.07 -10.89
C GLN A 45 -10.85 -24.30 -9.56
N SER A 46 -11.85 -24.60 -8.72
CA SER A 46 -11.88 -24.07 -7.35
C SER A 46 -10.80 -24.73 -6.48
N HIS A 47 -9.81 -23.96 -6.04
CA HIS A 47 -8.90 -24.28 -4.94
C HIS A 47 -9.50 -23.77 -3.62
N TRP A 48 -8.97 -24.21 -2.48
CA TRP A 48 -9.43 -23.74 -1.16
C TRP A 48 -9.24 -22.23 -0.95
N TRP A 49 -8.41 -21.57 -1.76
CA TRP A 49 -8.23 -20.11 -1.81
C TRP A 49 -8.86 -19.44 -3.03
N THR A 50 -9.55 -20.18 -3.92
CA THR A 50 -10.29 -19.64 -5.08
C THR A 50 -11.74 -20.14 -5.07
N SER A 51 -12.55 -19.62 -4.16
CA SER A 51 -13.99 -19.75 -4.26
C SER A 51 -14.51 -18.92 -5.44
N CYS A 52 -15.43 -19.50 -6.21
CA CYS A 52 -16.04 -18.84 -7.36
C CYS A 52 -17.19 -17.95 -6.85
N TYR A 53 -16.94 -16.65 -6.70
CA TYR A 53 -17.96 -15.68 -6.30
C TYR A 53 -18.46 -14.90 -7.52
N TYR A 54 -19.77 -14.75 -7.63
CA TYR A 54 -20.41 -13.96 -8.66
C TYR A 54 -21.28 -12.87 -8.05
N LEU A 55 -21.08 -11.65 -8.56
CA LEU A 55 -21.99 -10.53 -8.32
C LEU A 55 -22.78 -10.27 -9.59
N TYR A 56 -24.09 -10.09 -9.44
CA TYR A 56 -25.00 -9.85 -10.56
C TYR A 56 -25.66 -8.47 -10.45
N GLY A 57 -26.13 -7.96 -11.59
CA GLY A 57 -26.84 -6.69 -11.68
C GLY A 57 -26.00 -5.51 -11.15
N ALA A 58 -26.64 -4.62 -10.40
CA ALA A 58 -26.01 -3.38 -9.93
C ALA A 58 -24.74 -3.61 -9.09
N ALA A 59 -24.69 -4.68 -8.28
CA ALA A 59 -23.51 -5.01 -7.49
C ALA A 59 -22.34 -5.49 -8.35
N GLY A 60 -22.62 -6.25 -9.42
CA GLY A 60 -21.61 -6.67 -10.40
C GLY A 60 -21.06 -5.48 -11.18
N ASP A 61 -21.94 -4.58 -11.63
CA ASP A 61 -21.54 -3.37 -12.35
C ASP A 61 -20.70 -2.43 -11.47
N GLU A 62 -21.06 -2.30 -10.19
CA GLU A 62 -20.28 -1.53 -9.21
C GLU A 62 -18.90 -2.16 -9.00
N ALA A 63 -18.84 -3.48 -8.74
CA ALA A 63 -17.59 -4.20 -8.55
C ALA A 63 -16.68 -4.06 -9.78
N GLY A 64 -17.20 -4.22 -11.00
CA GLY A 64 -16.42 -4.05 -12.23
C GLY A 64 -15.81 -2.65 -12.37
N LYS A 65 -16.56 -1.59 -12.03
CA LYS A 65 -16.03 -0.22 -12.02
C LYS A 65 -14.94 -0.03 -10.95
N LEU A 66 -15.13 -0.62 -9.77
CA LEU A 66 -14.16 -0.57 -8.68
C LEU A 66 -12.87 -1.34 -9.04
N GLU A 67 -12.95 -2.45 -9.77
CA GLU A 67 -11.76 -3.18 -10.25
C GLU A 67 -10.96 -2.34 -11.25
N VAL A 68 -11.63 -1.69 -12.21
CA VAL A 68 -10.96 -0.78 -13.14
C VAL A 68 -10.31 0.39 -12.38
N ALA A 69 -11.00 0.97 -11.41
CA ALA A 69 -10.43 2.02 -10.55
C ALA A 69 -9.21 1.51 -9.77
N THR A 70 -9.28 0.31 -9.20
CA THR A 70 -8.18 -0.35 -8.49
C THR A 70 -6.97 -0.55 -9.40
N LEU A 71 -7.17 -0.93 -10.66
CA LEU A 71 -6.08 -1.08 -11.63
C LEU A 71 -5.37 0.25 -11.90
N TRP A 72 -6.12 1.33 -12.13
CA TRP A 72 -5.56 2.66 -12.35
C TRP A 72 -4.85 3.21 -11.10
N CYS A 73 -5.46 3.07 -9.93
CA CYS A 73 -4.85 3.43 -8.65
C CYS A 73 -3.54 2.66 -8.43
N SER A 74 -3.53 1.36 -8.71
CA SER A 74 -2.33 0.52 -8.59
C SER A 74 -1.20 0.97 -9.51
N ALA A 75 -1.50 1.36 -10.75
CA ALA A 75 -0.51 1.93 -11.67
C ALA A 75 0.08 3.25 -11.14
N ALA A 76 -0.77 4.17 -10.66
CA ALA A 76 -0.34 5.43 -10.07
C ALA A 76 0.47 5.24 -8.78
N GLN A 77 0.05 4.29 -7.93
CA GLN A 77 0.73 3.89 -6.70
C GLN A 77 2.13 3.36 -7.00
N ALA A 78 2.27 2.45 -7.98
CA ALA A 78 3.56 1.91 -8.39
C ALA A 78 4.48 3.02 -8.93
N ALA A 79 3.98 3.89 -9.80
CA ALA A 79 4.76 4.97 -10.39
C ALA A 79 5.29 5.95 -9.34
N THR A 80 4.43 6.40 -8.41
CA THR A 80 4.82 7.29 -7.31
C THR A 80 5.80 6.62 -6.34
N THR A 81 5.61 5.34 -6.06
CA THR A 81 6.50 4.56 -5.20
C THR A 81 7.91 4.42 -5.79
N VAL A 82 8.00 4.07 -7.09
CA VAL A 82 9.29 4.02 -7.80
C VAL A 82 9.95 5.40 -7.81
N ALA A 83 9.19 6.47 -8.03
CA ALA A 83 9.72 7.82 -7.94
C ALA A 83 10.26 8.16 -6.55
N ALA A 84 9.55 7.81 -5.47
CA ALA A 84 10.02 8.02 -4.10
C ALA A 84 11.35 7.30 -3.82
N LEU A 85 11.48 6.05 -4.27
CA LEU A 85 12.69 5.24 -4.13
C LEU A 85 13.88 5.81 -4.92
N LEU A 86 13.66 6.24 -6.16
CA LEU A 86 14.70 6.86 -6.99
C LEU A 86 15.17 8.21 -6.43
N LEU A 87 14.25 8.93 -5.77
CA LEU A 87 14.52 10.22 -5.15
C LEU A 87 15.11 10.10 -3.75
N ALA A 88 15.42 8.91 -3.22
CA ALA A 88 15.87 8.71 -1.84
C ALA A 88 17.06 9.59 -1.39
N ARG A 89 17.87 10.09 -2.33
CA ARG A 89 18.98 11.04 -2.06
C ARG A 89 18.51 12.49 -1.82
N ARG A 90 17.27 12.83 -2.17
CA ARG A 90 16.58 14.12 -1.95
C ARG A 90 15.47 13.92 -0.92
N THR A 91 15.86 13.84 0.35
CA THR A 91 15.04 13.35 1.46
C THR A 91 13.67 14.03 1.59
N THR A 92 13.58 15.36 1.40
CA THR A 92 12.31 16.10 1.48
C THR A 92 11.35 15.75 0.35
N LEU A 93 11.84 15.75 -0.90
CA LEU A 93 11.03 15.41 -2.06
C LEU A 93 10.64 13.92 -2.06
N ALA A 94 11.56 13.02 -1.68
CA ALA A 94 11.28 11.60 -1.54
C ALA A 94 10.18 11.35 -0.50
N THR A 95 10.23 12.05 0.63
CA THR A 95 9.21 11.95 1.68
C THR A 95 7.85 12.45 1.19
N ALA A 96 7.79 13.58 0.49
CA ALA A 96 6.56 14.10 -0.09
C ALA A 96 5.94 13.12 -1.11
N VAL A 97 6.75 12.53 -1.98
CA VAL A 97 6.28 11.54 -2.95
C VAL A 97 5.84 10.24 -2.25
N ALA A 98 6.52 9.82 -1.18
CA ALA A 98 6.11 8.67 -0.38
C ALA A 98 4.76 8.90 0.34
N PHE A 99 4.47 10.12 0.78
CA PHE A 99 3.13 10.49 1.28
C PHE A 99 2.06 10.33 0.21
N VAL A 100 2.33 10.76 -1.02
CA VAL A 100 1.41 10.59 -2.14
C VAL A 100 1.19 9.10 -2.42
N ALA A 101 2.25 8.29 -2.44
CA ALA A 101 2.15 6.84 -2.62
C ALA A 101 1.28 6.18 -1.54
N LEU A 102 1.46 6.55 -0.27
CA LEU A 102 0.60 6.06 0.83
C LEU A 102 -0.86 6.54 0.69
N ALA A 103 -1.10 7.77 0.21
CA ALA A 103 -2.46 8.26 -0.01
C ALA A 103 -3.18 7.46 -1.10
N ILE A 104 -2.49 7.16 -2.19
CA ILE A 104 -3.04 6.30 -3.24
C ILE A 104 -3.25 4.88 -2.70
N THR A 105 -2.32 4.37 -1.87
CA THR A 105 -2.44 3.06 -1.20
C THR A 105 -3.69 2.97 -0.32
N ALA A 106 -3.95 4.00 0.50
CA ALA A 106 -5.15 4.10 1.32
C ALA A 106 -6.42 4.12 0.48
N ALA A 107 -6.45 4.91 -0.62
CA ALA A 107 -7.57 4.92 -1.55
C ALA A 107 -7.80 3.53 -2.16
N ASN A 108 -6.74 2.83 -2.56
CA ASN A 108 -6.80 1.47 -3.10
C ASN A 108 -7.39 0.47 -2.09
N HIS A 109 -6.98 0.56 -0.81
CA HIS A 109 -7.58 -0.26 0.25
C HIS A 109 -9.08 0.02 0.41
N CYS A 110 -9.53 1.27 0.28
CA CYS A 110 -10.94 1.61 0.37
C CYS A 110 -11.75 1.02 -0.80
N LEU A 111 -11.21 1.06 -2.02
CA LEU A 111 -11.83 0.43 -3.20
C LEU A 111 -11.99 -1.09 -2.98
N VAL A 112 -10.92 -1.76 -2.53
CA VAL A 112 -10.93 -3.20 -2.25
C VAL A 112 -11.84 -3.56 -1.08
N ALA A 113 -11.87 -2.75 -0.02
CA ALA A 113 -12.79 -2.93 1.10
C ALA A 113 -14.26 -2.85 0.63
N ARG A 114 -14.55 -1.95 -0.32
CA ARG A 114 -15.89 -1.85 -0.91
C ARG A 114 -16.23 -3.09 -1.73
N ILE A 115 -15.30 -3.60 -2.55
CA ILE A 115 -15.48 -4.85 -3.30
C ILE A 115 -15.75 -6.02 -2.33
N HIS A 116 -14.94 -6.18 -1.29
CA HIS A 116 -15.17 -7.20 -0.26
C HIS A 116 -16.53 -7.05 0.43
N GLY A 117 -16.97 -5.82 0.70
CA GLY A 117 -18.29 -5.56 1.27
C GLY A 117 -19.44 -6.01 0.37
N LEU A 118 -19.32 -5.82 -0.96
CA LEU A 118 -20.30 -6.31 -1.93
C LEU A 118 -20.37 -7.84 -1.91
N PHE A 119 -19.22 -8.51 -1.91
CA PHE A 119 -19.17 -9.98 -1.83
C PHE A 119 -19.69 -10.51 -0.50
N LEU A 120 -19.33 -9.91 0.62
CA LEU A 120 -19.79 -10.35 1.94
C LEU A 120 -21.30 -10.18 2.11
N ALA A 121 -21.90 -9.16 1.48
CA ALA A 121 -23.34 -8.98 1.45
C ALA A 121 -24.05 -10.07 0.62
N ALA A 122 -23.44 -10.50 -0.48
CA ALA A 122 -23.98 -11.57 -1.33
C ALA A 122 -23.77 -12.98 -0.72
N TYR A 123 -22.68 -13.16 0.03
CA TYR A 123 -22.25 -14.43 0.61
C TYR A 123 -21.99 -14.29 2.13
N PRO A 124 -23.04 -14.04 2.93
CA PRO A 124 -22.88 -13.81 4.36
C PRO A 124 -22.37 -15.07 5.06
N GLY A 125 -21.37 -14.91 5.94
CA GLY A 125 -20.79 -16.00 6.73
C GLY A 125 -19.68 -16.78 6.04
N ASP A 126 -19.30 -16.42 4.81
CA ASP A 126 -18.16 -17.02 4.13
C ASP A 126 -16.85 -16.68 4.85
N ALA A 127 -16.14 -17.70 5.32
CA ALA A 127 -14.93 -17.56 6.12
C ALA A 127 -13.78 -16.91 5.36
N LEU A 128 -13.64 -17.20 4.05
CA LEU A 128 -12.57 -16.63 3.22
C LEU A 128 -12.79 -15.12 3.04
N LEU A 129 -14.03 -14.70 2.73
CA LEU A 129 -14.37 -13.28 2.61
C LEU A 129 -14.18 -12.53 3.94
N ILE A 130 -14.53 -13.14 5.07
CA ILE A 130 -14.28 -12.56 6.40
C ILE A 130 -12.79 -12.33 6.64
N VAL A 131 -11.95 -13.32 6.30
CA VAL A 131 -10.48 -13.17 6.40
C VAL A 131 -9.97 -12.07 5.47
N CYS A 132 -10.43 -12.01 4.22
CA CYS A 132 -10.06 -10.95 3.27
C CYS A 132 -10.41 -9.54 3.79
N VAL A 133 -11.58 -9.37 4.40
CA VAL A 133 -11.97 -8.12 5.06
C VAL A 133 -11.03 -7.79 6.21
N ALA A 134 -10.74 -8.75 7.09
CA ALA A 134 -9.85 -8.54 8.22
C ALA A 134 -8.43 -8.13 7.79
N VAL A 135 -7.88 -8.79 6.75
CA VAL A 135 -6.59 -8.42 6.16
C VAL A 135 -6.63 -7.00 5.57
N THR A 136 -7.72 -6.64 4.90
CA THR A 136 -7.88 -5.28 4.34
C THR A 136 -7.92 -4.22 5.45
N VAL A 137 -8.63 -4.48 6.55
CA VAL A 137 -8.67 -3.59 7.71
C VAL A 137 -7.27 -3.43 8.33
N ALA A 138 -6.55 -4.54 8.53
CA ALA A 138 -5.18 -4.50 9.02
C ALA A 138 -4.26 -3.69 8.09
N ALA A 139 -4.43 -3.84 6.77
CA ALA A 139 -3.65 -3.10 5.78
C ALA A 139 -3.92 -1.59 5.82
N ILE A 140 -5.18 -1.18 6.04
CA ILE A 140 -5.54 0.24 6.26
C ILE A 140 -4.84 0.78 7.51
N ILE A 141 -4.90 0.05 8.63
CA ILE A 141 -4.26 0.45 9.88
C ILE A 141 -2.74 0.61 9.68
N LEU A 142 -2.09 -0.35 9.05
CA LEU A 142 -0.65 -0.29 8.75
C LEU A 142 -0.29 0.88 7.82
N THR A 143 -1.17 1.20 6.87
CA THR A 143 -1.00 2.38 5.99
C THR A 143 -1.08 3.68 6.80
N LEU A 144 -2.02 3.79 7.74
CA LEU A 144 -2.11 4.95 8.66
C LEU A 144 -0.89 5.06 9.57
N LEU A 145 -0.37 3.93 10.06
CA LEU A 145 0.91 3.91 10.78
C LEU A 145 2.08 4.35 9.89
N GLY A 146 2.05 4.02 8.60
CA GLY A 146 3.00 4.52 7.60
C GLY A 146 2.97 6.04 7.46
N PHE A 147 1.78 6.65 7.47
CA PHE A 147 1.65 8.11 7.52
C PHE A 147 2.29 8.69 8.78
N ALA A 148 2.01 8.11 9.94
CA ALA A 148 2.60 8.53 11.21
C ALA A 148 4.13 8.41 11.20
N LEU A 149 4.68 7.33 10.62
CA LEU A 149 6.11 7.12 10.47
C LEU A 149 6.77 8.22 9.63
N LEU A 150 6.16 8.61 8.50
CA LEU A 150 6.69 9.69 7.67
C LEU A 150 6.57 11.07 8.34
N PHE A 151 5.52 11.31 9.13
CA PHE A 151 5.33 12.58 9.83
C PHE A 151 6.25 12.75 11.05
N LEU A 152 6.39 11.71 11.88
CA LEU A 152 7.10 11.78 13.16
C LEU A 152 8.54 11.27 13.11
N GLY A 153 8.82 10.37 12.16
CA GLY A 153 10.10 9.67 12.08
C GLY A 153 11.32 10.56 11.81
N PRO A 154 11.25 11.58 10.93
CA PRO A 154 12.39 12.48 10.71
C PRO A 154 12.86 13.19 11.98
N ALA A 155 11.93 13.74 12.76
CA ALA A 155 12.25 14.46 14.00
C ALA A 155 12.86 13.54 15.08
N ALA A 156 12.37 12.31 15.20
CA ALA A 156 12.88 11.32 16.16
C ALA A 156 14.27 10.78 15.75
N HIS A 157 14.48 10.56 14.45
CA HIS A 157 15.75 10.09 13.91
C HIS A 157 16.88 11.10 14.13
N ASP A 158 16.60 12.39 13.87
CA ASP A 158 17.59 13.45 14.02
C ASP A 158 17.95 13.69 15.50
N ALA A 159 16.96 13.62 16.41
CA ALA A 159 17.20 13.74 17.85
C ALA A 159 18.09 12.61 18.40
N ASN A 160 17.88 11.38 17.93
CA ASN A 160 18.66 10.22 18.36
C ASN A 160 20.11 10.29 17.84
N ALA A 161 20.31 10.71 16.58
CA ALA A 161 21.65 10.88 16.01
C ALA A 161 22.48 11.95 16.76
N ILE A 162 21.84 13.05 17.18
CA ILE A 162 22.48 14.10 17.98
C ILE A 162 22.85 13.58 19.38
N ALA A 163 21.98 12.78 20.01
CA ALA A 163 22.23 12.22 21.34
C ALA A 163 23.40 11.23 21.32
N GLN A 164 23.47 10.34 20.33
CA GLN A 164 24.58 9.39 20.18
C GLN A 164 25.92 10.10 19.98
N HIS A 165 25.96 11.14 19.14
CA HIS A 165 27.19 11.92 18.94
C HIS A 165 27.68 12.62 20.23
N LYS A 166 26.78 13.05 21.12
CA LYS A 166 27.17 13.64 22.42
C LYS A 166 27.75 12.62 23.40
N MET A 167 27.44 11.34 23.25
CA MET A 167 27.97 10.27 24.11
C MET A 167 29.33 9.75 23.64
N ASP A 168 29.64 9.92 22.36
CA ASP A 168 30.90 9.50 21.74
C ASP A 168 32.02 10.56 21.81
N GLN A 169 31.74 11.73 22.42
CA GLN A 169 32.69 12.82 22.68
C GLN A 169 33.13 12.84 24.15
#